data_AF-A0A957QYG9-F1
#
_entry.id   AF-A0A957QYG9-F1
#
_cell.length_a   1.000
_cell.length_b   1.000
_cell.length_c   1.000
_cell.angle_alpha   90.00
_cell.angle_beta   90.00
_cell.angle_gamma   90.00
#
_symmetry.space_group_name_H-M   'P 1'
#
loop_
_entity.id
_entity.type
_entity.pdbx_description
1 polymer ?
#
loop_
_entity_poly.entity_id
_entity_poly.type
_entity_poly.pdbx_seq_one_letter_code
_entity_poly.pdbx_strand_id
1 'polypeptide(L)'
;MILDLLIIFVCIVVLWKGATFLVEAASRIARQLGMSELVIGLTVVAIGTSAPEFGVTVLAALNGRADISIGNVVGSNIFNLGFILGGLALIGGIATTRKLVYRDGVILILATLVLGLFLADLELSRLEGILMLAGLISYVGYLFFKREMPDEEEIPEGEYHWTDVPRLIGGIIMVILAGHFLVESASELARLFGLSEWVIGVT
;
A
#
# COMPACT_ATOMS: atom_id res chain seq x y z
N MET A 1 11.42 22.94 12.30
CA MET A 1 12.06 23.05 10.97
C MET A 1 13.32 22.19 10.83
N ILE A 2 14.45 22.49 11.49
CA ILE A 2 15.69 21.67 11.33
C ILE A 2 15.49 20.25 11.86
N LEU A 3 14.80 20.11 12.99
CA LEU A 3 14.46 18.80 13.57
C LEU A 3 13.59 17.99 12.61
N ASP A 4 12.52 18.58 12.07
CA ASP A 4 11.58 17.91 11.15
C ASP A 4 12.28 17.47 9.85
N LEU A 5 13.18 18.30 9.32
CA LEU A 5 14.02 17.92 8.16
C LEU A 5 14.94 16.74 8.48
N LEU A 6 15.51 16.69 9.69
CA LEU A 6 16.33 15.56 10.14
C LEU A 6 15.47 14.29 10.29
N ILE A 7 14.27 14.41 10.89
CA ILE A 7 13.33 13.30 11.05
C ILE A 7 12.94 12.75 9.67
N ILE A 8 12.57 13.61 8.72
CA ILE A 8 12.23 13.21 7.35
C ILE A 8 13.37 12.43 6.72
N PHE A 9 14.61 12.93 6.81
CA PHE A 9 15.78 12.23 6.27
C PHE A 9 15.97 10.84 6.89
N VAL A 10 15.87 10.74 8.22
CA VAL A 10 15.97 9.46 8.94
C VAL A 10 14.84 8.52 8.51
N CYS A 11 13.60 9.01 8.42
CA CYS A 11 12.45 8.24 7.98
C CYS A 11 12.63 7.69 6.56
N ILE A 12 13.19 8.45 5.62
CA ILE A 12 13.48 7.97 4.26
C ILE A 12 14.44 6.78 4.30
N VAL A 13 15.51 6.86 5.10
CA VAL A 13 16.48 5.76 5.23
C VAL A 13 15.85 4.53 5.90
N VAL A 14 15.04 4.73 6.94
CA VAL A 14 14.34 3.65 7.64
C VAL A 14 13.27 3.01 6.77
N LEU A 15 12.51 3.79 5.99
CA LEU A 15 11.54 3.30 5.02
C LEU A 15 12.22 2.42 3.97
N TRP A 16 13.33 2.89 3.41
CA TRP A 16 14.07 2.11 2.42
C TRP A 16 14.53 0.76 2.99
N LYS A 17 15.20 0.75 4.15
CA LYS A 17 15.63 -0.50 4.79
C LYS A 17 14.47 -1.39 5.22
N GLY A 18 13.41 -0.80 5.77
CA GLY A 18 12.23 -1.49 6.24
C GLY A 18 11.48 -2.17 5.09
N ALA A 19 11.29 -1.46 3.97
CA ALA A 19 10.69 -2.00 2.76
C ALA A 19 11.54 -3.13 2.18
N THR A 20 12.88 -2.99 2.12
CA THR A 20 13.76 -4.08 1.67
C THR A 20 13.62 -5.33 2.54
N PHE A 21 13.67 -5.18 3.87
CA PHE A 21 13.51 -6.33 4.78
C PHE A 21 12.12 -6.97 4.67
N LEU A 22 11.09 -6.15 4.54
CA LEU A 22 9.71 -6.60 4.35
C LEU A 22 9.56 -7.42 3.07
N VAL A 23 9.99 -6.87 1.93
CA VAL A 23 9.85 -7.52 0.62
C VAL A 23 10.67 -8.79 0.53
N GLU A 24 11.96 -8.76 0.90
CA GLU A 24 12.84 -9.94 0.81
C GLU A 24 12.37 -11.09 1.71
N ALA A 25 11.97 -10.77 2.95
CA ALA A 25 11.47 -11.79 3.88
C ALA A 25 10.11 -12.33 3.43
N ALA A 26 9.21 -11.47 2.95
CA ALA A 26 7.92 -11.87 2.40
C ALA A 26 8.08 -12.84 1.22
N SER A 27 8.95 -12.51 0.26
CA SER A 27 9.29 -13.35 -0.88
C SER A 27 9.82 -14.73 -0.45
N ARG A 28 10.78 -14.81 0.49
CA ARG A 28 11.29 -16.10 1.01
C ARG A 28 10.21 -16.92 1.71
N ILE A 29 9.36 -16.29 2.52
CA ILE A 29 8.25 -16.96 3.22
C ILE A 29 7.21 -17.47 2.21
N ALA A 30 6.86 -16.68 1.19
CA ALA A 30 5.91 -17.09 0.16
C ALA A 30 6.36 -18.37 -0.55
N ARG A 31 7.63 -18.44 -0.93
CA ARG A 31 8.23 -19.64 -1.55
C ARG A 31 8.15 -20.87 -0.64
N GLN A 32 8.50 -20.73 0.64
CA GLN A 32 8.42 -21.82 1.62
C GLN A 32 6.99 -22.38 1.75
N LEU A 33 5.98 -21.53 1.53
CA LEU A 33 4.57 -21.88 1.57
C LEU A 33 4.00 -22.32 0.20
N GLY A 34 4.82 -22.36 -0.85
CA GLY A 34 4.41 -22.71 -2.20
C GLY A 34 3.50 -21.67 -2.86
N MET A 35 3.68 -20.39 -2.52
CA MET A 35 2.91 -19.26 -3.05
C MET A 35 3.80 -18.35 -3.91
N SER A 36 3.24 -17.81 -4.99
CA SER A 36 3.90 -16.75 -5.77
C SER A 36 4.18 -15.48 -4.95
N GLU A 37 5.20 -14.73 -5.36
CA GLU A 37 5.55 -13.45 -4.73
C GLU A 37 4.47 -12.40 -4.92
N LEU A 38 3.70 -12.53 -6.00
CA LEU A 38 2.52 -11.71 -6.26
C LEU A 38 1.49 -11.84 -5.12
N VAL A 39 1.21 -13.06 -4.64
CA VAL A 39 0.23 -13.29 -3.57
C VAL A 39 0.67 -12.62 -2.27
N ILE A 40 1.94 -12.76 -1.88
CA ILE A 40 2.44 -12.13 -0.65
C ILE A 40 2.56 -10.62 -0.79
N GLY A 41 2.89 -10.14 -1.99
CA GLY A 41 2.94 -8.73 -2.36
C GLY A 41 1.57 -8.06 -2.22
N LEU A 42 0.53 -8.68 -2.79
CA LEU A 42 -0.86 -8.19 -2.72
C LEU A 42 -1.52 -8.36 -1.33
N THR A 43 -0.86 -9.03 -0.38
CA THR A 43 -1.41 -9.30 0.94
C THR A 43 -0.57 -8.67 2.04
N VAL A 44 0.48 -9.35 2.49
CA VAL A 44 1.29 -8.93 3.64
C VAL A 44 2.00 -7.61 3.36
N VAL A 45 2.60 -7.48 2.17
CA VAL A 45 3.33 -6.25 1.81
C VAL A 45 2.33 -5.10 1.64
N ALA A 46 1.27 -5.29 0.84
CA ALA A 46 0.23 -4.28 0.62
C ALA A 46 -0.46 -3.82 1.92
N ILE A 47 -0.78 -4.73 2.83
CA ILE A 47 -1.35 -4.39 4.14
C ILE A 47 -0.33 -3.61 4.97
N GLY A 48 0.93 -4.05 5.03
CA GLY A 48 1.97 -3.40 5.80
C GLY A 48 2.24 -1.96 5.34
N THR A 49 2.27 -1.73 4.03
CA THR A 49 2.49 -0.40 3.45
C THR A 49 1.26 0.50 3.51
N SER A 50 0.04 -0.05 3.53
CA SER A 50 -1.21 0.73 3.55
C SER A 50 -1.78 0.96 4.96
N ALA A 51 -1.15 0.38 5.99
CA ALA A 51 -1.60 0.49 7.38
C ALA A 51 -1.57 1.95 7.91
N PRO A 52 -0.54 2.77 7.64
CA PRO A 52 -0.56 4.18 8.02
C PRO A 52 -1.74 4.94 7.41
N GLU A 53 -1.98 4.76 6.11
CA GLU A 53 -3.06 5.39 5.35
C GLU A 53 -4.41 4.93 5.85
N PHE A 54 -4.56 3.64 6.17
CA PHE A 54 -5.77 3.12 6.80
C PHE A 54 -6.04 3.82 8.14
N GLY A 55 -5.01 3.99 8.97
CA GLY A 55 -5.11 4.72 10.24
C GLY A 55 -5.57 6.17 10.05
N VAL A 56 -4.98 6.90 9.12
CA VAL A 56 -5.36 8.28 8.77
C VAL A 56 -6.81 8.33 8.25
N THR A 57 -7.16 7.42 7.35
CA THR A 57 -8.50 7.32 6.73
C THR A 57 -9.58 7.06 7.78
N VAL A 58 -9.35 6.11 8.69
CA VAL A 58 -10.28 5.77 9.78
C VAL A 58 -10.41 6.94 10.76
N LEU A 59 -9.29 7.56 11.15
CA LEU A 59 -9.32 8.70 12.06
C LEU A 59 -10.08 9.89 11.47
N ALA A 60 -9.90 10.18 10.17
CA ALA A 60 -10.65 11.22 9.47
C ALA A 60 -12.15 10.91 9.46
N ALA A 61 -12.54 9.67 9.14
CA ALA A 61 -13.94 9.25 9.13
C ALA A 61 -14.60 9.35 10.52
N LEU A 62 -13.91 8.87 11.57
CA LEU A 62 -14.41 8.93 12.95
C LEU A 62 -14.58 10.37 13.47
N ASN A 63 -13.79 11.31 12.95
CA ASN A 63 -13.89 12.74 13.25
C ASN A 63 -14.94 13.48 12.38
N GLY A 64 -15.77 12.75 11.64
CA GLY A 64 -16.83 13.33 10.79
C GLY A 64 -16.30 14.02 9.53
N ARG A 65 -15.04 13.76 9.13
CA ARG A 65 -14.40 14.32 7.93
C ARG A 65 -14.37 13.28 6.80
N ALA A 66 -15.56 12.85 6.37
CA ALA A 66 -15.74 11.80 5.37
C ALA A 66 -15.05 12.14 4.03
N ASP A 67 -15.14 13.40 3.58
CA ASP A 67 -14.51 13.86 2.35
C ASP A 67 -12.98 13.70 2.36
N ILE A 68 -12.35 13.93 3.52
CA ILE A 68 -10.90 13.74 3.68
C ILE A 68 -10.55 12.26 3.68
N SER A 69 -11.39 11.44 4.32
CA SER A 69 -11.22 9.98 4.36
C SER A 69 -11.28 9.37 2.95
N ILE A 70 -12.32 9.69 2.18
CA ILE A 70 -12.49 9.22 0.80
C ILE A 70 -11.42 9.83 -0.11
N GLY A 71 -11.16 11.13 0.04
CA GLY A 71 -10.14 11.86 -0.72
C GLY A 71 -8.75 11.26 -0.56
N ASN A 72 -8.36 10.85 0.65
CA ASN A 72 -7.09 10.18 0.92
C ASN A 72 -6.98 8.85 0.16
N VAL A 73 -8.02 8.00 0.19
CA VAL A 73 -8.00 6.71 -0.51
C VAL A 73 -7.93 6.89 -2.03
N VAL A 74 -8.76 7.78 -2.58
CA VAL A 74 -8.81 8.05 -4.02
C VAL A 74 -7.51 8.71 -4.49
N GLY A 75 -7.04 9.72 -3.76
CA GLY A 75 -5.79 10.45 -4.03
C GLY A 75 -4.57 9.53 -4.04
N SER A 76 -4.42 8.67 -3.03
CA SER A 76 -3.31 7.70 -2.97
C SER A 76 -3.30 6.73 -4.14
N ASN A 77 -4.46 6.26 -4.61
CA ASN A 77 -4.52 5.41 -5.80
C ASN A 77 -4.12 6.16 -7.07
N ILE A 78 -4.58 7.41 -7.24
CA ILE A 78 -4.18 8.26 -8.38
C ILE A 78 -2.68 8.52 -8.34
N PHE A 79 -2.11 8.85 -7.18
CA PHE A 79 -0.69 9.12 -7.03
C PHE A 79 0.17 7.88 -7.28
N ASN A 80 -0.25 6.71 -6.78
CA ASN A 80 0.45 5.44 -7.03
C ASN A 80 0.49 5.09 -8.53
N LEU A 81 -0.63 5.26 -9.25
CA LEU A 81 -0.68 4.96 -10.68
C LEU A 81 0.06 6.00 -11.53
N GLY A 82 -0.13 7.28 -11.22
CA GLY A 82 0.44 8.38 -12.00
C GLY A 82 1.91 8.63 -11.69
N PHE A 83 2.21 8.92 -10.43
CA PHE A 83 3.56 9.33 -10.01
C PHE A 83 4.49 8.14 -9.84
N ILE A 84 4.10 7.12 -9.06
CA ILE A 84 5.01 5.99 -8.78
C ILE A 84 5.17 5.12 -10.03
N LEU A 85 4.08 4.55 -10.54
CA LEU A 85 4.15 3.62 -11.68
C LEU A 85 4.54 4.35 -12.98
N GLY A 86 3.89 5.49 -13.27
CA GLY A 86 4.21 6.31 -14.44
C GLY A 86 5.63 6.89 -14.38
N GLY A 87 6.06 7.39 -13.21
CA GLY A 87 7.42 7.90 -13.02
C GLY A 87 8.49 6.81 -13.15
N LEU A 88 8.25 5.61 -12.59
CA LEU A 88 9.16 4.48 -12.75
C LEU A 88 9.29 4.07 -14.23
N ALA A 89 8.19 4.05 -14.97
CA ALA A 89 8.20 3.75 -16.41
C ALA A 89 9.02 4.76 -17.25
N LEU A 90 9.15 6.01 -16.80
CA LEU A 90 10.02 7.01 -17.43
C LEU A 90 11.51 6.73 -17.18
N ILE A 91 11.85 6.17 -16.01
CA ILE A 91 13.24 5.83 -15.65
C ILE A 91 13.69 4.55 -16.37
N GLY A 92 12.80 3.57 -16.48
CA GLY A 92 13.05 2.33 -17.19
C GLY A 92 11.77 1.54 -17.42
N GLY A 93 11.65 0.89 -18.58
CA GLY A 93 10.49 0.05 -18.87
C GLY A 93 10.33 -1.06 -17.84
N ILE A 94 9.13 -1.20 -17.29
CA ILE A 94 8.80 -2.20 -16.28
C ILE A 94 8.26 -3.43 -17.01
N ALA A 95 9.01 -4.53 -17.00
CA ALA A 95 8.50 -5.81 -17.48
C ALA A 95 7.36 -6.28 -16.57
N THR A 96 6.27 -6.79 -17.15
CA THR A 96 5.10 -7.26 -16.40
C THR A 96 4.51 -8.50 -17.04
N THR A 97 3.68 -9.23 -16.30
CA THR A 97 3.07 -10.48 -16.75
C THR A 97 1.65 -10.27 -17.24
N ARG A 98 1.20 -11.13 -18.17
CA ARG A 98 -0.19 -11.12 -18.67
C ARG A 98 -1.19 -11.34 -17.53
N LYS A 99 -0.82 -12.14 -16.52
CA LYS A 99 -1.65 -12.39 -15.33
C LYS A 99 -1.89 -11.07 -14.57
N LEU A 100 -0.82 -10.33 -14.25
CA LEU A 100 -0.92 -9.06 -13.51
C LEU A 100 -1.81 -8.04 -14.25
N VAL A 101 -1.65 -7.89 -15.57
CA VAL A 101 -2.42 -6.92 -16.34
C VAL A 101 -3.90 -7.32 -16.48
N TYR A 102 -4.18 -8.54 -16.94
CA TYR A 102 -5.55 -8.92 -17.32
C TYR A 102 -6.39 -9.46 -16.17
N ARG A 103 -5.77 -9.99 -15.11
CA ARG A 103 -6.50 -10.46 -13.93
C ARG A 103 -6.54 -9.36 -12.88
N ASP A 104 -5.38 -8.88 -12.45
CA ASP A 104 -5.28 -8.00 -11.29
C ASP A 104 -5.61 -6.56 -11.67
N GLY A 105 -5.13 -6.11 -12.84
CA GLY A 105 -5.48 -4.80 -13.41
C GLY A 105 -6.98 -4.68 -13.71
N VAL A 106 -7.63 -5.73 -14.21
CA VAL A 106 -9.10 -5.71 -14.43
C VAL A 106 -9.86 -5.64 -13.11
N ILE A 107 -9.41 -6.38 -12.08
CA ILE A 107 -10.02 -6.34 -10.75
C ILE A 107 -9.87 -4.96 -10.11
N LEU A 108 -8.70 -4.32 -10.28
CA LEU A 108 -8.50 -2.92 -9.87
C LEU A 108 -9.51 -1.99 -10.54
N ILE A 109 -9.63 -2.05 -11.87
CA ILE A 109 -10.57 -1.21 -12.63
C ILE A 109 -12.01 -1.44 -12.15
N LEU A 110 -12.42 -2.69 -11.98
CA LEU A 110 -13.76 -3.03 -11.49
C LEU A 110 -14.00 -2.50 -10.07
N ALA A 111 -13.03 -2.63 -9.17
CA ALA A 111 -13.13 -2.10 -7.81
C ALA A 111 -13.27 -0.57 -7.82
N THR A 112 -12.52 0.13 -8.67
CA THR A 112 -12.64 1.59 -8.85
C THR A 112 -14.00 1.99 -9.42
N LEU A 113 -14.52 1.25 -10.39
CA LEU A 113 -15.85 1.51 -10.96
C LEU A 113 -16.96 1.28 -9.93
N VAL A 114 -16.89 0.19 -9.16
CA VAL A 114 -17.84 -0.11 -8.08
C VAL A 114 -17.83 0.99 -7.02
N LEU A 115 -16.65 1.45 -6.61
CA LEU A 115 -16.54 2.59 -5.68
C LEU A 115 -17.21 3.84 -6.25
N GLY A 116 -16.98 4.15 -7.53
CA GLY A 116 -17.61 5.29 -8.20
C GLY A 116 -19.13 5.18 -8.28
N LEU A 117 -19.67 3.97 -8.45
CA LEU A 117 -21.11 3.72 -8.43
C LEU A 117 -21.70 3.87 -7.02
N PHE A 118 -21.02 3.37 -6.00
CA PHE A 118 -21.46 3.50 -4.60
C PHE A 118 -21.44 4.93 -4.12
N LEU A 119 -20.49 5.75 -4.61
CA LEU A 119 -20.44 7.18 -4.28
C LEU A 119 -21.37 8.06 -5.14
N ALA A 120 -22.20 7.48 -6.01
CA ALA A 120 -23.03 8.25 -6.93
C ALA A 120 -24.14 9.07 -6.23
N ASP A 121 -24.58 8.63 -5.06
CA ASP A 121 -25.52 9.36 -4.18
C ASP A 121 -24.81 10.23 -3.12
N LEU A 122 -23.48 10.36 -3.22
CA LEU A 122 -22.60 11.13 -2.33
C LEU A 122 -22.47 10.56 -0.91
N GLU A 123 -22.93 9.34 -0.66
CA GLU A 123 -22.77 8.67 0.62
C GLU A 123 -22.16 7.29 0.42
N LEU A 124 -21.33 6.83 1.37
CA LEU A 124 -20.88 5.44 1.39
C LEU A 124 -21.55 4.70 2.54
N SER A 125 -22.51 3.85 2.20
CA SER A 125 -23.29 3.12 3.18
C SER A 125 -22.50 1.96 3.81
N ARG A 126 -22.99 1.48 4.96
CA ARG A 126 -22.41 0.29 5.61
C ARG A 126 -22.47 -0.96 4.74
N LEU A 127 -23.54 -1.11 3.94
CA LEU A 127 -23.69 -2.26 3.06
C LEU A 127 -22.64 -2.24 1.94
N GLU A 128 -22.42 -1.09 1.34
CA GLU A 128 -21.40 -0.90 0.30
C GLU A 128 -19.99 -1.17 0.83
N GLY A 129 -19.67 -0.68 2.03
CA GLY A 129 -18.43 -1.01 2.71
C GLY A 129 -18.26 -2.52 2.96
N ILE A 130 -19.33 -3.22 3.37
CA ILE A 130 -19.33 -4.68 3.52
C ILE A 130 -19.09 -5.38 2.18
N LEU A 131 -19.75 -4.93 1.11
CA LEU A 131 -19.59 -5.51 -0.23
C LEU A 131 -18.16 -5.31 -0.75
N MET A 132 -17.56 -4.13 -0.56
CA MET A 132 -16.17 -3.86 -0.93
C MET A 132 -15.21 -4.75 -0.15
N LEU A 133 -15.38 -4.88 1.17
CA LEU A 133 -14.54 -5.73 2.01
C LEU A 133 -14.69 -7.21 1.65
N ALA A 134 -15.92 -7.68 1.41
CA ALA A 134 -16.18 -9.04 0.97
C ALA A 134 -15.54 -9.33 -0.40
N GLY A 135 -15.57 -8.36 -1.32
CA GLY A 135 -14.88 -8.43 -2.60
C GLY A 135 -13.37 -8.62 -2.44
N LEU A 136 -12.73 -7.80 -1.60
CA LEU A 136 -11.32 -7.93 -1.27
C LEU A 136 -10.98 -9.31 -0.67
N ILE A 137 -11.73 -9.75 0.33
CA ILE A 137 -11.52 -11.04 0.99
C ILE A 137 -11.68 -12.20 0.00
N SER A 138 -12.69 -12.13 -0.86
CA SER A 138 -12.95 -13.14 -1.89
C SER A 138 -11.83 -13.22 -2.92
N TYR A 139 -11.34 -12.06 -3.37
CA TYR A 139 -10.24 -11.99 -4.32
C TYR A 139 -8.93 -12.50 -3.72
N VAL A 140 -8.57 -12.05 -2.52
CA VAL A 140 -7.39 -12.56 -1.80
C VAL A 140 -7.54 -14.08 -1.58
N GLY A 141 -8.70 -14.55 -1.13
CA GLY A 141 -8.99 -15.98 -0.98
C GLY A 141 -8.79 -16.76 -2.28
N TYR A 142 -9.29 -16.25 -3.40
CA TYR A 142 -9.10 -16.85 -4.73
C TYR A 142 -7.61 -16.95 -5.11
N LEU A 143 -6.81 -15.92 -4.82
CA LEU A 143 -5.35 -15.95 -5.05
C LEU A 143 -4.66 -17.04 -4.21
N PHE A 144 -5.04 -17.20 -2.94
CA PHE A 144 -4.54 -18.27 -2.07
C PHE A 144 -4.94 -19.67 -2.55
N PHE A 145 -6.20 -19.86 -2.95
CA PHE A 145 -6.71 -21.16 -3.40
C PHE A 145 -6.11 -21.61 -4.72
N LYS A 146 -5.85 -20.67 -5.64
CA LYS A 146 -5.31 -21.01 -6.96
C LYS A 146 -3.86 -21.51 -6.92
N ARG A 147 -3.17 -21.38 -5.76
CA ARG A 147 -1.78 -21.83 -5.54
C ARG A 147 -0.95 -21.65 -6.80
N GLU A 148 -0.87 -20.42 -7.29
CA GLU A 148 -0.03 -20.13 -8.43
C GLU A 148 1.40 -20.43 -8.01
N MET A 149 1.93 -21.52 -8.56
CA MET A 149 3.34 -21.84 -8.43
C MET A 149 4.12 -20.63 -8.98
N PRO A 150 5.19 -20.20 -8.28
CA PRO A 150 6.05 -19.13 -8.77
C PRO A 150 6.47 -19.46 -10.21
N ASP A 151 6.32 -18.50 -11.13
CA ASP A 151 6.94 -18.64 -12.45
C ASP A 151 8.48 -18.70 -12.22
N GLU A 152 9.27 -19.43 -13.04
CA GLU A 152 10.71 -19.64 -12.79
C GLU A 152 11.51 -18.32 -12.65
N GLU A 153 11.05 -17.25 -13.30
CA GLU A 153 11.61 -15.90 -13.23
C GLU A 153 11.31 -15.16 -11.91
N GLU A 154 10.29 -15.59 -11.15
CA GLU A 154 9.89 -15.04 -9.85
C GLU A 154 10.59 -15.75 -8.67
N ILE A 155 11.69 -16.46 -8.89
CA ILE A 155 12.45 -17.15 -7.84
C ILE A 155 13.70 -16.32 -7.46
N PRO A 156 13.64 -15.39 -6.50
CA PRO A 156 14.81 -14.78 -5.90
C PRO A 156 15.74 -15.84 -5.30
N GLU A 157 17.03 -15.60 -5.43
CA GLU A 157 18.06 -16.44 -4.83
C GLU A 157 17.88 -16.52 -3.30
N GLY A 158 17.99 -17.72 -2.74
CA GLY A 158 18.07 -17.96 -1.29
C GLY A 158 16.93 -18.80 -0.71
N GLU A 159 17.31 -19.71 0.19
CA GLU A 159 16.41 -20.57 0.97
C GLU A 159 15.76 -19.79 2.12
N TYR A 160 14.63 -20.32 2.61
CA TYR A 160 13.98 -19.79 3.81
C TYR A 160 14.88 -19.93 5.04
N HIS A 161 15.00 -18.86 5.82
CA HIS A 161 15.69 -18.85 7.10
C HIS A 161 14.73 -18.49 8.24
N TRP A 162 14.99 -19.01 9.44
CA TRP A 162 14.20 -18.66 10.64
C TRP A 162 14.22 -17.16 10.97
N THR A 163 15.20 -16.43 10.44
CA THR A 163 15.32 -14.97 10.56
C THR A 163 14.36 -14.20 9.66
N ASP A 164 13.71 -14.85 8.70
CA ASP A 164 12.79 -14.17 7.78
C ASP A 164 11.51 -13.71 8.47
N VAL A 165 10.95 -14.51 9.39
CA VAL A 165 9.77 -14.08 10.16
C VAL A 165 10.04 -12.82 11.01
N PRO A 166 11.11 -12.74 11.83
CA PRO A 166 11.41 -11.51 12.57
C PRO A 166 11.84 -10.36 11.65
N ARG A 167 12.48 -10.62 10.49
CA ARG A 167 12.78 -9.57 9.50
C ARG A 167 11.52 -9.02 8.85
N LEU A 168 10.54 -9.87 8.55
CA LEU A 168 9.23 -9.46 8.03
C LEU A 168 8.54 -8.54 9.03
N ILE A 169 8.42 -8.98 10.29
CA ILE A 169 7.77 -8.20 11.36
C ILE A 169 8.52 -6.89 11.60
N GLY A 170 9.85 -6.94 11.68
CA GLY A 170 10.69 -5.75 11.83
C GLY A 170 10.55 -4.79 10.64
N GLY A 171 10.48 -5.32 9.42
CA GLY A 171 10.22 -4.58 8.20
C GLY A 171 8.90 -3.82 8.25
N ILE A 172 7.81 -4.51 8.60
CA ILE A 172 6.47 -3.91 8.79
C ILE A 172 6.52 -2.80 9.83
N ILE A 173 7.10 -3.05 11.01
CA ILE A 173 7.20 -2.06 12.08
C ILE A 173 7.98 -0.82 11.61
N MET A 174 9.12 -1.02 10.97
CA MET A 174 9.92 0.09 10.44
C MET A 174 9.16 0.91 9.42
N VAL A 175 8.45 0.26 8.48
CA VAL A 175 7.67 0.95 7.45
C VAL A 175 6.54 1.75 8.08
N ILE A 176 5.78 1.15 9.00
CA ILE A 176 4.66 1.82 9.67
C ILE A 176 5.14 3.01 10.50
N LEU A 177 6.16 2.82 11.35
CA LEU A 177 6.68 3.88 12.20
C LEU A 177 7.30 5.02 11.39
N ALA A 178 8.14 4.68 10.41
CA ALA A 178 8.79 5.69 9.59
C ALA A 178 7.78 6.45 8.72
N GLY A 179 6.76 5.77 8.18
CA GLY A 179 5.65 6.39 7.47
C GLY A 179 4.88 7.38 8.35
N HIS A 180 4.54 6.99 9.58
CA HIS A 180 3.86 7.86 10.54
C HIS A 180 4.66 9.15 10.83
N PHE A 181 5.93 9.01 11.22
CA PHE A 181 6.77 10.17 11.54
C PHE A 181 7.10 11.02 10.31
N LEU A 182 7.19 10.41 9.11
CA LEU A 182 7.39 11.12 7.85
C LEU A 182 6.21 12.04 7.57
N VAL A 183 4.98 11.51 7.64
CA VAL A 183 3.75 12.26 7.40
C VAL A 183 3.60 13.39 8.43
N GLU A 184 3.84 13.10 9.71
CA GLU A 184 3.76 14.09 10.78
C GLU A 184 4.74 15.25 10.56
N SER A 185 6.02 14.94 10.33
CA SER A 185 7.06 15.95 10.11
C SER A 185 6.84 16.74 8.82
N ALA A 186 6.39 16.09 7.76
CA ALA A 186 6.03 16.76 6.49
C ALA A 186 4.85 17.72 6.68
N SER A 187 3.83 17.30 7.44
CA SER A 187 2.67 18.13 7.76
C SER A 187 3.04 19.35 8.60
N GLU A 188 3.93 19.19 9.58
CA GLU A 188 4.44 20.30 10.40
C GLU A 188 5.23 21.32 9.56
N LEU A 189 6.11 20.85 8.68
CA LEU A 189 6.80 21.75 7.75
C LEU A 189 5.82 22.48 6.83
N ALA A 190 4.85 21.79 6.26
CA ALA A 190 3.85 22.39 5.39
C ALA A 190 3.05 23.49 6.10
N ARG A 191 2.65 23.27 7.37
CA ARG A 191 2.02 24.30 8.21
C ARG A 191 2.92 25.52 8.42
N LEU A 192 4.21 25.33 8.63
CA LEU A 192 5.18 26.42 8.77
C LEU A 192 5.30 27.27 7.50
N PHE A 193 5.10 26.66 6.33
CA PHE A 193 5.05 27.36 5.04
C PHE A 193 3.67 27.98 4.73
N GLY A 194 2.71 27.90 5.67
CA GLY A 194 1.39 28.49 5.52
C GLY A 194 0.43 27.68 4.65
N LEU A 195 0.73 26.41 4.37
CA LEU A 195 -0.19 25.52 3.67
C LEU A 195 -1.37 25.16 4.58
N SER A 196 -2.58 25.20 4.02
CA SER A 196 -3.79 24.84 4.76
C SER A 196 -3.86 23.34 5.06
N GLU A 197 -4.51 22.97 6.16
CA GLU A 197 -4.79 21.57 6.53
C GLU A 197 -5.52 20.80 5.42
N TRP A 198 -6.33 21.50 4.61
CA TRP A 198 -6.94 20.90 3.42
C TRP A 198 -5.87 20.48 2.43
N VAL A 199 -5.02 21.41 1.97
CA VAL A 199 -3.93 21.11 1.03
C VAL A 199 -3.05 19.97 1.53
N ILE A 200 -2.65 20.00 2.80
CA ILE A 200 -1.82 18.96 3.42
C ILE A 200 -2.52 17.59 3.43
N GLY A 201 -3.83 17.56 3.67
CA GLY A 201 -4.58 16.31 3.76
C GLY A 201 -4.91 15.65 2.41
N VAL A 202 -4.85 16.38 1.28
CA VAL A 202 -5.16 15.83 -0.05
C VAL A 202 -3.93 15.52 -0.92
N THR A 203 -2.71 15.89 -0.47
CA THR A 203 -1.45 15.70 -1.20
C THR A 203 -0.47 14.87 -0.38
#